data_AF-R4WNI4-F1
#
_entry.id   AF-R4WNI4-F1
#
_cell.length_a   1.000
_cell.length_b   1.000
_cell.length_c   1.000
_cell.angle_alpha   90.00
_cell.angle_beta   90.00
_cell.angle_gamma   90.00
#
_symmetry.space_group_name_H-M   'P 1'
#
loop_
_entity.id
_entity.type
_entity.pdbx_description
1 polymer ?
#
loop_
_entity_poly.entity_id
_entity_poly.type
_entity_poly.pdbx_seq_one_letter_code
_entity_poly.pdbx_strand_id
1 'polypeptide(L)'
;MSTVKMEEQILKFPHTQKILNQTFENLEEKYTSSLKSLLQACKFDEEIGLHELGISKTLILVTIDALAKGDLLVLAGACELAKDLAPLQSNHLVQWLQEDYKIPEATAKKAIDYADSIKRIGFINIPEPLLKIVYSLRKDGPTAAGVQTKTEGGAAGN
;
A
#
# COMPACT_ATOMS: atom_id res chain seq x y z
N MET A 1 0.20 38.03 -18.11
CA MET A 1 -0.81 37.49 -17.16
C MET A 1 -0.44 36.04 -16.95
N SER A 2 -0.03 35.63 -15.74
CA SER A 2 0.56 34.31 -15.50
C SER A 2 -0.52 33.21 -15.58
N THR A 3 -0.26 32.12 -16.31
CA THR A 3 -1.16 30.96 -16.51
C THR A 3 -1.74 30.41 -15.20
N VAL A 4 -0.95 30.44 -14.13
CA VAL A 4 -1.34 30.04 -12.77
C VAL A 4 -2.56 30.83 -12.25
N LYS A 5 -2.67 32.12 -12.57
CA LYS A 5 -3.82 32.95 -12.15
C LYS A 5 -5.10 32.64 -12.93
N MET A 6 -4.97 32.04 -14.11
CA MET A 6 -6.09 31.69 -14.98
C MET A 6 -6.66 30.32 -14.58
N GLU A 7 -5.81 29.35 -14.23
CA GLU A 7 -6.20 28.04 -13.69
C GLU A 7 -6.96 28.16 -12.35
N GLU A 8 -6.46 28.99 -11.42
CA GLU A 8 -7.15 29.25 -10.15
C GLU A 8 -8.52 29.92 -10.33
N GLN A 9 -8.71 30.68 -11.41
CA GLN A 9 -10.01 31.27 -11.75
C GLN A 9 -10.95 30.26 -12.39
N ILE A 10 -10.44 29.38 -13.27
CA ILE A 10 -11.20 28.30 -13.92
C ILE A 10 -11.80 27.35 -12.88
N LEU A 11 -11.03 27.03 -11.82
CA LEU A 11 -11.51 26.21 -10.71
C LEU A 11 -12.61 26.89 -9.90
N LYS A 12 -12.76 28.22 -9.93
CA LYS A 12 -13.81 28.94 -9.18
C LYS A 12 -15.13 29.05 -9.92
N PHE A 13 -15.20 28.63 -11.21
CA PHE A 13 -16.46 28.68 -11.95
C PHE A 13 -17.44 27.62 -11.42
N PRO A 14 -18.73 27.98 -11.24
CA PRO A 14 -19.74 27.05 -10.70
C PRO A 14 -19.89 25.75 -11.50
N HIS A 15 -19.75 25.81 -12.82
CA HIS A 15 -19.81 24.62 -13.67
C HIS A 15 -18.61 23.70 -13.48
N THR A 16 -17.40 24.25 -13.37
CA THR A 16 -16.18 23.49 -13.08
C THR A 16 -16.27 22.83 -11.71
N GLN A 17 -16.73 23.57 -10.70
CA GLN A 17 -16.97 23.04 -9.34
C GLN A 17 -18.00 21.92 -9.34
N LYS A 18 -19.11 22.07 -10.08
CA LYS A 18 -20.13 21.02 -10.19
C LYS A 18 -19.58 19.74 -10.83
N ILE A 19 -18.82 19.86 -11.92
CA ILE A 19 -18.20 18.72 -12.60
C ILE A 19 -17.16 18.07 -11.70
N LEU A 20 -16.33 18.85 -11.01
CA LEU A 20 -15.37 18.35 -10.03
C LEU A 20 -16.07 17.56 -8.93
N ASN A 21 -17.10 18.12 -8.30
CA ASN A 21 -17.84 17.45 -7.23
C ASN A 21 -18.49 16.15 -7.71
N GLN A 22 -19.16 16.15 -8.87
CA GLN A 22 -19.72 14.92 -9.44
C GLN A 22 -18.65 13.89 -9.79
N THR A 23 -17.49 14.33 -10.24
CA THR A 23 -16.37 13.44 -10.54
C THR A 23 -15.82 12.82 -9.26
N PHE A 24 -15.65 13.62 -8.20
CA PHE A 24 -15.23 13.13 -6.89
C PHE A 24 -16.24 12.17 -6.27
N GLU A 25 -17.53 12.48 -6.31
CA GLU A 25 -18.61 11.61 -5.83
C GLU A 25 -18.60 10.25 -6.55
N ASN A 26 -18.52 10.26 -7.89
CA ASN A 26 -18.47 9.03 -8.68
C ASN A 26 -17.19 8.21 -8.42
N LEU A 27 -16.05 8.89 -8.22
CA LEU A 27 -14.80 8.25 -7.82
C LEU A 27 -14.95 7.62 -6.44
N GLU A 28 -15.46 8.36 -5.46
CA GLU A 28 -15.66 7.92 -4.09
C GLU A 28 -16.61 6.71 -4.02
N GLU A 29 -17.71 6.71 -4.78
CA GLU A 29 -18.62 5.58 -4.89
C GLU A 29 -17.94 4.33 -5.47
N LYS A 30 -17.18 4.50 -6.56
CA LYS A 30 -16.43 3.42 -7.20
C LYS A 30 -15.36 2.83 -6.26
N TYR A 31 -14.58 3.67 -5.58
CA TYR A 31 -13.57 3.21 -4.61
C TYR A 31 -14.22 2.52 -3.42
N THR A 32 -15.29 3.09 -2.88
CA THR A 32 -16.01 2.54 -1.73
C THR A 32 -16.59 1.16 -2.05
N SER A 33 -17.22 1.00 -3.22
CA SER A 33 -17.74 -0.29 -3.67
C SER A 33 -16.62 -1.32 -3.84
N SER A 34 -15.53 -0.95 -4.52
CA SER A 34 -14.39 -1.85 -4.76
C SER A 34 -13.70 -2.27 -3.46
N LEU A 35 -13.55 -1.34 -2.50
CA LEU A 35 -12.97 -1.63 -1.18
C LEU A 35 -13.87 -2.53 -0.33
N LYS A 36 -15.20 -2.33 -0.38
CA LYS A 36 -16.16 -3.23 0.29
C LYS A 36 -16.01 -4.66 -0.24
N SER A 37 -15.91 -4.84 -1.55
CA SER A 37 -15.70 -6.16 -2.15
C SER A 37 -14.37 -6.80 -1.71
N LEU A 38 -13.29 -6.02 -1.62
CA LEU A 38 -12.01 -6.52 -1.13
C LEU A 38 -12.04 -6.88 0.36
N LEU A 39 -12.70 -6.08 1.20
CA LEU A 39 -12.86 -6.36 2.62
C LEU A 39 -13.68 -7.61 2.89
N GLN A 40 -14.77 -7.78 2.14
CA GLN A 40 -15.58 -8.99 2.19
C GLN A 40 -14.76 -10.22 1.78
N ALA A 41 -13.93 -10.12 0.75
CA ALA A 41 -13.02 -11.19 0.34
C ALA A 41 -11.97 -11.52 1.41
N CYS A 42 -11.45 -10.51 2.12
CA CYS A 42 -10.50 -10.68 3.22
C CYS A 42 -11.12 -11.24 4.51
N LYS A 43 -12.46 -11.31 4.61
CA LYS A 43 -13.20 -11.58 5.87
C LYS A 43 -12.77 -10.63 6.99
N PHE A 44 -12.50 -9.37 6.65
CA PHE A 44 -12.26 -8.35 7.66
C PHE A 44 -13.55 -8.15 8.45
N ASP A 45 -13.48 -8.17 9.78
CA ASP A 45 -14.66 -8.11 10.63
C ASP A 45 -15.46 -6.84 10.28
N GLU A 46 -16.73 -7.01 9.91
CA GLU A 46 -17.60 -5.94 9.38
C GLU A 46 -17.82 -4.81 10.41
N GLU A 47 -17.44 -5.04 11.66
CA GLU A 47 -17.51 -4.07 12.76
C GLU A 47 -16.44 -2.96 12.70
N ILE A 48 -15.30 -3.17 12.02
CA ILE A 48 -14.34 -2.07 11.82
C ILE A 48 -14.83 -1.23 10.65
N GLY A 49 -15.64 -0.21 10.97
CA GLY A 49 -16.23 0.67 9.98
C GLY A 49 -15.19 1.19 8.98
N LEU A 50 -15.41 0.92 7.69
CA LEU A 50 -14.67 1.52 6.56
C LEU A 50 -14.48 3.04 6.71
N HIS A 51 -15.49 3.69 7.31
CA HIS A 51 -15.50 5.13 7.59
C HIS A 51 -14.56 5.55 8.72
N GLU A 52 -14.25 4.67 9.67
CA GLU A 52 -13.36 4.97 10.80
C GLU A 52 -11.88 4.82 10.45
N LEU A 53 -11.53 3.83 9.62
CA LEU A 53 -10.16 3.62 9.15
C LEU A 53 -9.77 4.55 8.00
N GLY A 54 -10.72 4.89 7.13
CA GLY A 54 -10.45 5.60 5.89
C GLY A 54 -9.77 4.73 4.84
N ILE A 55 -9.92 5.13 3.57
CA ILE A 55 -9.56 4.31 2.40
C ILE A 55 -8.10 3.83 2.42
N SER A 56 -7.15 4.70 2.75
CA SER A 56 -5.71 4.38 2.71
C SER A 56 -5.33 3.30 3.71
N LYS A 57 -5.84 3.37 4.95
CA LYS A 57 -5.53 2.37 5.99
C LYS A 57 -6.15 1.02 5.65
N THR A 58 -7.39 1.03 5.19
CA THR A 58 -8.10 -0.15 4.71
C THR A 58 -7.33 -0.86 3.60
N LEU A 59 -6.87 -0.12 2.59
CA LEU A 59 -6.13 -0.69 1.47
C LEU A 59 -4.80 -1.31 1.90
N ILE A 60 -4.10 -0.68 2.84
CA ILE A 60 -2.85 -1.21 3.42
C ILE A 60 -3.12 -2.54 4.13
N LEU A 61 -4.14 -2.60 4.97
CA LEU A 61 -4.49 -3.81 5.72
C LEU A 61 -4.89 -4.96 4.79
N VAL A 62 -5.74 -4.68 3.79
CA VAL A 62 -6.13 -5.65 2.76
C VAL A 62 -4.90 -6.16 2.01
N THR A 63 -3.97 -5.28 1.64
CA THR A 63 -2.74 -5.66 0.94
C THR A 63 -1.88 -6.60 1.80
N ILE A 64 -1.68 -6.27 3.08
CA ILE A 64 -0.86 -7.08 3.99
C ILE A 64 -1.51 -8.45 4.24
N ASP A 65 -2.83 -8.48 4.44
CA ASP A 65 -3.57 -9.72 4.62
C ASP A 65 -3.52 -10.61 3.37
N ALA A 66 -3.74 -10.03 2.18
CA ALA A 66 -3.64 -10.74 0.90
C ALA A 66 -2.23 -11.32 0.69
N LEU A 67 -1.18 -10.54 0.99
CA LEU A 67 0.21 -11.02 0.92
C LEU A 67 0.46 -12.16 1.93
N ALA A 68 -0.01 -12.03 3.17
CA ALA A 68 0.19 -13.05 4.20
C ALA A 68 -0.55 -14.37 3.89
N LYS A 69 -1.66 -14.29 3.17
CA LYS A 69 -2.46 -15.45 2.73
C LYS A 69 -2.05 -15.99 1.35
N GLY A 70 -1.29 -15.23 0.57
CA GLY A 70 -0.97 -15.55 -0.82
C GLY A 70 -2.17 -15.40 -1.78
N ASP A 71 -3.12 -14.52 -1.45
CA ASP A 71 -4.30 -14.26 -2.28
C ASP A 71 -3.97 -13.27 -3.40
N LEU A 72 -3.63 -13.83 -4.56
CA LEU A 72 -3.24 -13.06 -5.74
C LEU A 72 -4.37 -12.22 -6.32
N LEU A 73 -5.64 -12.64 -6.16
CA LEU A 73 -6.78 -11.92 -6.73
C LEU A 73 -7.06 -10.66 -5.93
N VAL A 74 -7.12 -10.78 -4.60
CA VAL A 74 -7.28 -9.65 -3.70
C VAL A 74 -6.09 -8.70 -3.82
N LEU A 75 -4.88 -9.24 -3.92
CA LEU A 75 -3.67 -8.44 -4.10
C LEU A 75 -3.70 -7.64 -5.42
N ALA A 76 -4.12 -8.25 -6.53
CA ALA A 76 -4.24 -7.56 -7.81
C ALA A 76 -5.27 -6.41 -7.71
N GLY A 77 -6.43 -6.66 -7.10
CA GLY A 77 -7.45 -5.63 -6.88
C GLY A 77 -6.95 -4.48 -6.02
N ALA A 78 -6.23 -4.78 -4.93
CA ALA A 78 -5.63 -3.76 -4.07
C ALA A 78 -4.56 -2.93 -4.81
N CYS A 79 -3.73 -3.58 -5.64
CA CYS A 79 -2.72 -2.90 -6.45
C CYS A 79 -3.33 -1.96 -7.49
N GLU A 80 -4.45 -2.34 -8.13
CA GLU A 80 -5.16 -1.45 -9.05
C GLU A 80 -5.71 -0.21 -8.33
N LEU A 81 -6.35 -0.38 -7.17
CA LEU A 81 -6.88 0.75 -6.40
C LEU A 81 -5.77 1.68 -5.86
N ALA A 82 -4.61 1.12 -5.52
CA ALA A 82 -3.47 1.87 -5.02
C ALA A 82 -2.82 2.81 -6.05
N LYS A 83 -3.04 2.61 -7.35
CA LYS A 83 -2.52 3.50 -8.40
C LYS A 83 -3.18 4.88 -8.38
N ASP A 84 -4.45 4.91 -7.99
CA ASP A 84 -5.28 6.12 -8.05
C ASP A 84 -5.34 6.87 -6.71
N LEU A 85 -4.94 6.21 -5.62
CA LEU A 85 -4.84 6.84 -4.31
C LEU A 85 -3.51 7.61 -4.22
N ALA A 86 -3.62 8.93 -4.03
CA ALA A 86 -2.52 9.82 -3.68
C ALA A 86 -1.58 9.21 -2.62
N PRO A 87 -0.31 9.62 -2.54
CA PRO A 87 0.76 8.72 -2.13
C PRO A 87 0.49 8.14 -0.73
N LEU A 88 0.25 6.83 -0.70
CA LEU A 88 0.27 5.97 0.49
C LEU A 88 1.60 6.10 1.28
N GLN A 89 2.57 6.90 0.81
CA GLN A 89 3.87 7.19 1.41
C GLN A 89 3.83 8.13 2.62
N SER A 90 2.72 8.24 3.34
CA SER A 90 2.70 9.13 4.48
C SER A 90 3.26 8.45 5.72
N ASN A 91 4.26 9.06 6.37
CA ASN A 91 4.89 8.55 7.59
C ASN A 91 3.87 8.25 8.69
N HIS A 92 2.73 8.95 8.72
CA HIS A 92 1.65 8.68 9.67
C HIS A 92 1.00 7.30 9.49
N LEU A 93 0.96 6.76 8.25
CA LEU A 93 0.39 5.44 7.98
C LEU A 93 1.33 4.34 8.49
N VAL A 94 2.64 4.52 8.32
CA VAL A 94 3.65 3.61 8.87
C VAL A 94 3.61 3.62 10.39
N GLN A 95 3.59 4.81 10.99
CA GLN A 95 3.52 4.96 12.44
C GLN A 95 2.24 4.32 13.01
N TRP A 96 1.09 4.60 12.40
CA TRP A 96 -0.19 3.98 12.78
C TRP A 96 -0.14 2.45 12.71
N LEU A 97 0.48 1.88 11.67
CA LEU A 97 0.60 0.44 11.48
C LEU A 97 1.46 -0.22 12.57
N GLN A 98 2.55 0.45 12.97
CA GLN A 98 3.54 -0.05 13.95
C GLN A 98 3.09 0.16 15.40
N GLU A 99 2.49 1.32 15.70
CA GLU A 99 2.20 1.76 17.07
C GLU A 99 0.75 1.48 17.49
N ASP A 100 -0.22 1.79 16.62
CA ASP A 100 -1.64 1.74 16.97
C ASP A 100 -2.28 0.38 16.62
N TYR A 101 -2.10 -0.10 15.38
CA TYR A 101 -2.77 -1.31 14.91
C TYR A 101 -2.07 -2.61 15.36
N LYS A 102 -0.73 -2.61 15.40
CA LYS A 102 0.12 -3.73 15.88
C LYS A 102 -0.16 -5.06 15.16
N ILE A 103 0.25 -5.15 13.89
CA ILE A 103 0.17 -6.39 13.12
C ILE A 103 0.94 -7.54 13.80
N PRO A 104 0.36 -8.75 13.92
CA PRO A 104 1.06 -9.91 14.43
C PRO A 104 2.35 -10.20 13.64
N GLU A 105 3.44 -10.46 14.34
CA GLU A 105 4.77 -10.65 13.72
C GLU A 105 4.80 -11.78 12.69
N ALA A 106 4.08 -12.87 12.95
CA ALA A 106 3.95 -13.98 12.01
C ALA A 106 3.26 -13.55 10.69
N THR A 107 2.27 -12.67 10.76
CA THR A 107 1.55 -12.12 9.60
C THR A 107 2.47 -11.17 8.83
N ALA A 108 3.13 -10.26 9.53
CA ALA A 108 4.09 -9.32 8.94
C ALA A 108 5.21 -10.07 8.18
N LYS A 109 5.79 -11.10 8.80
CA LYS A 109 6.83 -11.93 8.18
C LYS A 109 6.35 -12.60 6.90
N LYS A 110 5.19 -13.27 6.94
CA LYS A 110 4.60 -13.90 5.74
C LYS A 110 4.36 -12.91 4.61
N ALA A 111 3.81 -11.73 4.94
CA ALA A 111 3.53 -10.71 3.95
C ALA A 111 4.81 -10.21 3.26
N ILE A 112 5.88 -9.98 4.03
CA ILE A 112 7.20 -9.57 3.52
C ILE A 112 7.82 -10.65 2.65
N ASP A 113 7.85 -11.91 3.12
CA ASP A 113 8.44 -13.04 2.39
C ASP A 113 7.74 -13.25 1.05
N TYR A 114 6.40 -13.12 1.04
CA TYR A 114 5.61 -13.25 -0.18
C TYR A 114 5.79 -12.06 -1.13
N ALA A 115 5.87 -10.83 -0.61
CA ALA A 115 6.17 -9.64 -1.42
C ALA A 115 7.55 -9.77 -2.12
N ASP A 116 8.57 -10.27 -1.41
CA ASP A 116 9.89 -10.54 -1.98
C ASP A 116 9.85 -11.64 -3.06
N SER A 117 9.00 -12.66 -2.88
CA SER A 117 8.79 -13.72 -3.88
C SER A 117 8.13 -13.17 -5.15
N ILE A 118 7.03 -12.43 -5.01
CA ILE A 118 6.31 -11.82 -6.14
C ILE A 118 7.22 -10.87 -6.92
N LYS A 119 8.02 -10.06 -6.22
CA LYS A 119 8.96 -9.12 -6.86
C LYS A 119 9.98 -9.82 -7.76
N ARG A 120 10.36 -11.06 -7.44
CA ARG A 120 11.28 -11.87 -8.26
C ARG A 120 10.60 -12.54 -9.45
N ILE A 121 9.33 -12.95 -9.27
CA ILE A 121 8.58 -13.71 -10.28
C ILE A 121 7.93 -12.78 -11.31
N GLY A 122 7.54 -11.56 -10.90
CA GLY A 122 6.99 -10.53 -11.80
C GLY A 122 5.52 -10.72 -12.19
N PHE A 123 4.76 -11.57 -11.49
CA PHE A 123 3.38 -11.90 -11.85
C PHE A 123 2.38 -10.78 -11.52
N ILE A 124 2.62 -10.04 -10.44
CA ILE A 124 1.84 -8.87 -10.01
C ILE A 124 2.81 -7.74 -9.71
N ASN A 125 2.58 -6.57 -10.30
CA ASN A 125 3.38 -5.39 -10.00
C ASN A 125 2.78 -4.65 -8.80
N ILE A 126 3.36 -4.87 -7.62
CA ILE A 126 2.95 -4.17 -6.40
C ILE A 126 3.49 -2.73 -6.46
N PRO A 127 2.64 -1.69 -6.35
CA PRO A 127 3.10 -0.31 -6.33
C PRO A 127 4.15 -0.05 -5.25
N GLU A 128 5.22 0.65 -5.61
CA GLU A 128 6.34 0.97 -4.72
C GLU A 128 5.91 1.61 -3.38
N PRO A 129 4.91 2.52 -3.31
CA PRO A 129 4.39 3.02 -2.04
C PRO A 129 3.87 1.93 -1.10
N LEU A 130 3.16 0.93 -1.62
CA LEU A 130 2.66 -0.19 -0.83
C LEU A 130 3.80 -1.09 -0.36
N LEU A 131 4.77 -1.37 -1.24
CA LEU A 131 5.96 -2.15 -0.87
C LEU A 131 6.72 -1.50 0.29
N LYS A 132 6.92 -0.18 0.26
CA LYS A 132 7.59 0.54 1.36
C LYS A 132 6.87 0.36 2.69
N ILE A 133 5.54 0.42 2.69
CA ILE A 133 4.73 0.21 3.90
C ILE A 133 4.84 -1.23 4.39
N VAL A 134 4.73 -2.22 3.49
CA VAL A 134 4.90 -3.63 3.85
C VAL A 134 6.30 -3.87 4.44
N TYR A 135 7.35 -3.33 3.81
CA TYR A 135 8.72 -3.46 4.30
C TYR A 135 8.99 -2.68 5.59
N SER A 136 8.21 -1.65 5.91
CA SER A 136 8.30 -0.96 7.19
C SER A 136 7.94 -1.86 8.38
N LEU A 137 7.23 -2.97 8.14
CA LEU A 137 6.93 -3.97 9.17
C LEU A 137 8.15 -4.83 9.55
N ARG A 138 9.26 -4.74 8.79
CA ARG A 138 10.45 -5.53 9.05
C ARG A 138 11.14 -4.99 10.31
N LYS A 139 11.13 -5.78 11.38
CA LYS A 139 11.83 -5.45 12.64
C LYS A 139 13.34 -5.67 12.54
N ASP A 140 13.75 -6.58 11.67
CA ASP A 140 15.14 -6.79 11.31
C ASP A 140 15.51 -5.78 10.22
N GLY A 141 16.60 -5.04 10.41
CA GLY A 141 17.12 -4.10 9.41
C GLY A 141 17.28 -4.72 8.01
N PRO A 142 17.52 -3.91 6.97
CA PRO A 142 17.46 -4.34 5.58
C PRO A 142 18.23 -5.65 5.39
N THR A 143 17.51 -6.72 5.07
CA THR A 143 18.11 -8.01 4.74
C THR A 143 18.96 -7.76 3.50
N ALA A 144 20.27 -7.74 3.70
CA ALA A 144 21.26 -7.52 2.65
C ALA A 144 21.23 -8.69 1.67
N ALA A 145 20.23 -8.70 0.78
CA ALA A 145 20.25 -9.50 -0.42
C ALA A 145 21.22 -8.82 -1.40
N GLY A 146 22.52 -9.12 -1.30
CA GLY A 146 23.46 -8.69 -2.33
C GLY A 146 24.95 -8.56 -2.01
N VAL A 147 25.49 -9.10 -0.92
CA VAL A 147 26.96 -9.20 -0.78
C VAL A 147 27.39 -10.66 -0.78
N GLN A 148 27.55 -11.20 -1.99
CA GLN A 148 28.33 -12.41 -2.21
C GLN A 148 29.82 -12.11 -1.93
N THR A 149 30.32 -12.77 -0.88
CA THR A 149 31.63 -13.44 -0.77
C THR A 149 32.90 -12.70 -1.17
N LYS A 150 33.81 -12.58 -0.20
CA LYS A 150 35.09 -13.29 -0.29
C LYS A 150 35.54 -13.75 1.09
N THR A 151 35.25 -15.01 1.39
CA THR A 151 36.03 -15.83 2.32
C THR A 151 37.30 -16.21 1.58
N GLU A 152 38.44 -15.61 1.93
CA GLU A 152 39.74 -16.23 1.68
C GLU A 152 40.34 -16.50 3.05
N GLY A 153 40.33 -17.79 3.39
CA GLY A 153 41.06 -18.32 4.52
C GLY A 153 42.55 -18.29 4.24
N GLY A 154 43.29 -17.77 5.23
CA GLY A 154 44.46 -18.39 5.84
C GLY A 154 45.68 -18.74 4.98
N ALA A 155 46.84 -18.26 5.41
CA ALA A 155 48.02 -19.10 5.56
C ALA A 155 49.01 -18.44 6.53
N ALA A 156 49.59 -19.28 7.38
CA ALA A 156 50.62 -19.01 8.36
C ALA A 156 51.96 -18.59 7.74
N GLY A 157 52.87 -18.06 8.57
CA GLY A 157 54.31 -18.29 8.37
C GLY A 157 55.24 -17.14 8.75
N ASN A 158 55.87 -17.30 9.93
CA ASN A 158 57.09 -16.67 10.46
C ASN A 158 57.16 -15.15 10.69
#